data_AF-A0A2U8FGC0-F1
#
_entry.id   AF-A0A2U8FGC0-F1
#
_cell.length_a   1.000
_cell.length_b   1.000
_cell.length_c   1.000
_cell.angle_alpha   90.00
_cell.angle_beta   90.00
_cell.angle_gamma   90.00
#
_symmetry.space_group_name_H-M   'P 1'
#
loop_
_entity.id
_entity.type
_entity.pdbx_description
1 polymer ?
#
loop_
_entity_poly.entity_id
_entity_poly.type
_entity_poly.pdbx_seq_one_letter_code
_entity_poly.pdbx_strand_id
1 'polypeptide(L)'
;MSAVQPNKALNFLKQNAIYFVLLILLFIIIAQDPSFLSLRNFSNILTQSSVRLIIALGVAGLIVTQGTDLSAGRQVGLAAVIAATLLQSMENMNRVFPNLGEIPIPVVILAVCAIGAVIGLFNGIVIAYLNVTPFIATMGTMIIIYGVNSLYYDAVGSSPIAGFSESFSTFTQGFFNLGGFKLSYITIYAAVATLIMWTVWNKTRFGKNIFAIGGNPEAARVSGVNVALNLMGIYMLSGIFYAFGGMLEAGRIGSATNNLGFMYEMDAIAACVVGGVSFAGGVGTIIGVVTGVLIFTVINYGLTYIGVNPYWQYIIKGGIIVLAVAIDSLKYAKKK
;
A
#
# COMPACT_ATOMS: atom_id res chain seq x y z
N MET A 1 7.35 -36.12 -32.53
CA MET A 1 6.55 -34.90 -32.25
C MET A 1 7.52 -33.77 -31.95
N SER A 2 7.63 -32.79 -32.86
CA SER A 2 8.54 -31.67 -32.73
C SER A 2 8.16 -30.80 -31.52
N ALA A 3 9.08 -30.62 -30.58
CA ALA A 3 8.95 -29.63 -29.53
C ALA A 3 8.78 -28.25 -30.18
N VAL A 4 7.56 -27.72 -30.14
CA VAL A 4 7.26 -26.35 -30.58
C VAL A 4 8.13 -25.42 -29.77
N GLN A 5 9.14 -24.82 -30.40
CA GLN A 5 9.98 -23.81 -29.76
C GLN A 5 9.06 -22.71 -29.21
N PRO A 6 9.10 -22.39 -27.92
CA PRO A 6 8.23 -21.36 -27.37
C PRO A 6 8.57 -20.04 -28.06
N ASN A 7 7.58 -19.48 -28.78
CA ASN A 7 7.73 -18.23 -29.54
C ASN A 7 8.35 -17.16 -28.63
N LYS A 8 9.62 -16.79 -28.87
CA LYS A 8 10.36 -15.82 -28.04
C LYS A 8 9.59 -14.50 -27.89
N ALA A 9 8.92 -14.08 -28.97
CA ALA A 9 8.04 -12.91 -28.99
C ALA A 9 6.84 -13.06 -28.04
N LEU A 10 6.19 -14.22 -28.00
CA LEU A 10 5.05 -14.47 -27.12
C LEU A 10 5.46 -14.50 -25.64
N ASN A 11 6.65 -15.04 -25.34
CA ASN A 11 7.19 -15.00 -23.97
C ASN A 11 7.60 -13.59 -23.55
N PHE A 12 8.18 -12.80 -24.45
CA PHE A 12 8.52 -11.39 -24.20
C PHE A 12 7.27 -10.54 -23.96
N LEU A 13 6.23 -10.72 -24.78
CA LEU A 13 4.93 -10.05 -24.60
C LEU A 13 4.27 -10.44 -23.27
N LYS A 14 4.32 -11.72 -22.89
CA LYS A 14 3.78 -12.18 -21.60
C LYS A 14 4.53 -11.61 -20.40
N GLN A 15 5.86 -11.48 -20.49
CA GLN A 15 6.67 -10.90 -19.41
C GLN A 15 6.49 -9.39 -19.25
N ASN A 16 6.21 -8.67 -20.33
CA ASN A 16 6.09 -7.22 -20.33
C ASN A 16 4.66 -6.70 -20.55
N ALA A 17 3.65 -7.58 -20.46
CA ALA A 17 2.26 -7.28 -20.80
C ALA A 17 1.74 -6.01 -20.12
N ILE A 18 2.07 -5.83 -18.84
CA ILE A 18 1.65 -4.66 -18.07
C ILE A 18 2.25 -3.34 -18.58
N TYR A 19 3.51 -3.36 -19.02
CA TYR A 19 4.16 -2.18 -19.60
C TYR A 19 3.50 -1.82 -20.93
N PHE A 20 3.10 -2.81 -21.74
CA PHE A 20 2.34 -2.57 -22.96
C PHE A 20 0.96 -1.97 -22.67
N VAL A 21 0.23 -2.51 -21.68
CA VAL A 21 -1.05 -1.94 -21.25
C VAL A 21 -0.88 -0.48 -20.82
N LEU A 22 0.14 -0.18 -20.02
CA LEU A 22 0.46 1.19 -19.61
C LEU A 22 0.77 2.09 -20.81
N LEU A 23 1.61 1.64 -21.74
CA LEU A 23 1.99 2.44 -22.92
C LEU A 23 0.80 2.75 -23.81
N ILE A 24 -0.09 1.78 -24.05
CA ILE A 24 -1.32 1.98 -24.82
C ILE A 24 -2.22 3.00 -24.11
N LEU A 25 -2.39 2.86 -22.80
CA LEU A 25 -3.24 3.75 -22.01
C LEU A 25 -2.67 5.17 -21.95
N LEU A 26 -1.36 5.32 -21.79
CA LEU A 26 -0.67 6.62 -21.88
C LEU A 26 -0.84 7.25 -23.26
N PHE A 27 -0.70 6.48 -24.34
CA PHE A 27 -0.91 6.97 -25.70
C PHE A 27 -2.34 7.51 -25.88
N ILE A 28 -3.35 6.79 -25.40
CA ILE A 28 -4.75 7.22 -25.46
C ILE A 28 -4.96 8.51 -24.67
N ILE A 29 -4.45 8.59 -23.44
CA ILE A 29 -4.60 9.77 -22.58
C ILE A 29 -3.93 10.99 -23.21
N ILE A 30 -2.69 10.84 -23.69
CA ILE A 30 -1.92 11.94 -24.28
C ILE A 30 -2.56 12.41 -25.59
N ALA A 31 -3.12 11.48 -26.37
CA ALA A 31 -3.85 11.83 -27.60
C ALA A 31 -5.14 12.61 -27.31
N GLN A 32 -5.78 12.36 -26.17
CA GLN A 32 -7.00 13.07 -25.77
C GLN A 32 -6.71 14.43 -25.11
N ASP A 33 -5.72 14.49 -24.22
CA ASP A 33 -5.27 15.72 -23.58
C ASP A 33 -3.74 15.72 -23.36
N PRO A 34 -2.98 16.42 -24.22
CA PRO A 34 -1.52 16.51 -24.10
C PRO A 34 -1.05 17.16 -22.79
N SER A 35 -1.89 17.96 -22.13
CA SER A 35 -1.54 18.60 -20.86
C SER A 35 -1.39 17.61 -19.70
N PHE A 36 -1.81 16.35 -19.89
CA PHE A 36 -1.49 15.24 -19.01
C PHE A 36 0.01 15.15 -18.68
N LEU A 37 0.89 15.45 -19.64
CA LEU A 37 2.35 15.44 -19.47
C LEU A 37 2.91 16.64 -18.68
N SER A 38 2.06 17.53 -18.18
CA SER A 38 2.50 18.70 -17.41
C SER A 38 3.21 18.31 -16.10
N LEU A 39 4.16 19.15 -15.67
CA LEU A 39 4.87 18.98 -14.39
C LEU A 39 3.93 18.96 -13.18
N ARG A 40 2.77 19.63 -13.29
CA ARG A 40 1.72 19.62 -12.26
C ARG A 40 1.08 18.24 -12.13
N ASN A 41 0.72 17.62 -13.26
CA ASN A 41 0.15 16.27 -13.25
C ASN A 41 1.17 15.24 -12.78
N PHE A 42 2.43 15.38 -13.21
CA PHE A 42 3.52 14.55 -12.70
C PHE A 42 3.69 14.67 -11.17
N SER A 43 3.68 15.90 -10.64
CA SER A 43 3.68 16.16 -9.19
C SER A 43 2.49 15.49 -8.50
N ASN A 44 1.27 15.64 -9.02
CA ASN A 44 0.06 15.03 -8.44
C ASN A 44 0.10 13.50 -8.44
N ILE A 45 0.63 12.89 -9.50
CA ILE A 45 0.83 11.44 -9.60
C ILE A 45 1.83 11.00 -8.52
N LEU A 46 2.95 11.71 -8.37
CA LEU A 46 3.93 11.38 -7.34
C LEU A 46 3.33 11.50 -5.94
N THR A 47 2.61 12.57 -5.63
CA THR A 47 1.97 12.76 -4.31
C THR A 47 0.96 11.65 -3.99
N GLN A 48 0.11 11.26 -4.94
CA GLN A 48 -0.83 10.15 -4.75
C GLN A 48 -0.12 8.80 -4.65
N SER A 49 0.88 8.56 -5.50
CA SER A 49 1.63 7.30 -5.49
C SER A 49 2.40 7.11 -4.18
N SER A 50 2.80 8.20 -3.52
CA SER A 50 3.61 8.16 -2.30
C SER A 50 2.89 7.47 -1.15
N VAL A 51 1.61 7.75 -0.93
CA VAL A 51 0.84 7.10 0.14
C VAL A 51 0.56 5.63 -0.19
N ARG A 52 0.22 5.36 -1.45
CA ARG A 52 0.03 3.97 -1.96
C ARG A 52 1.30 3.15 -1.82
N LEU A 53 2.45 3.77 -2.04
CA LEU A 53 3.75 3.14 -1.97
C LEU A 53 4.07 2.71 -0.54
N ILE A 54 3.83 3.58 0.46
CA ILE A 54 4.03 3.23 1.86
C ILE A 54 3.19 1.99 2.23
N ILE A 55 1.92 1.94 1.81
CA ILE A 55 1.05 0.79 2.07
C ILE A 55 1.58 -0.46 1.34
N ALA A 56 1.93 -0.33 0.05
CA ALA A 56 2.45 -1.44 -0.75
C ALA A 56 3.77 -2.00 -0.22
N LEU A 57 4.64 -1.15 0.33
CA LEU A 57 5.89 -1.58 0.96
C LEU A 57 5.64 -2.52 2.16
N GLY A 58 4.59 -2.26 2.95
CA GLY A 58 4.14 -3.17 4.00
C GLY A 58 3.66 -4.51 3.42
N VAL A 59 2.71 -4.47 2.49
CA VAL A 59 2.13 -5.66 1.85
C VAL A 59 3.20 -6.53 1.16
N ALA A 60 4.17 -5.90 0.50
CA ALA A 60 5.20 -6.59 -0.26
C ALA A 60 5.98 -7.60 0.58
N GLY A 61 6.29 -7.27 1.84
CA GLY A 61 7.02 -8.15 2.74
C GLY A 61 6.25 -9.43 3.05
N LEU A 62 4.93 -9.32 3.17
CA LEU A 62 4.04 -10.45 3.43
C LEU A 62 3.94 -11.37 2.22
N ILE A 63 3.82 -10.81 1.01
CA ILE A 63 3.78 -11.59 -0.24
C ILE A 63 5.08 -12.39 -0.41
N VAL A 64 6.24 -11.79 -0.09
CA VAL A 64 7.53 -12.52 -0.13
C VAL A 64 7.49 -13.75 0.78
N THR A 65 6.81 -13.71 1.92
CA THR A 65 6.65 -14.87 2.82
C THR A 65 5.51 -15.83 2.45
N GLN A 66 4.93 -15.74 1.25
CA GLN A 66 3.70 -16.46 0.84
C GLN A 66 2.47 -16.11 1.68
N GLY A 67 2.51 -14.97 2.36
CA GLY A 67 1.42 -14.41 3.14
C GLY A 67 0.62 -13.39 2.35
N THR A 68 -0.46 -12.89 2.96
CA THR A 68 -1.25 -11.78 2.45
C THR A 68 -1.90 -11.05 3.61
N ASP A 69 -2.30 -9.80 3.41
CA ASP A 69 -3.07 -9.05 4.39
C ASP A 69 -4.20 -8.25 3.74
N LEU A 70 -5.41 -8.80 3.84
CA LEU A 70 -6.63 -8.15 3.36
C LEU A 70 -7.12 -7.05 4.31
N SER A 71 -6.60 -6.97 5.53
CA SER A 71 -6.98 -5.95 6.51
C SER A 71 -6.28 -4.61 6.29
N ALA A 72 -5.28 -4.54 5.40
CA ALA A 72 -4.44 -3.36 5.20
C ALA A 72 -5.24 -2.07 4.95
N GLY A 73 -6.23 -2.10 4.04
CA GLY A 73 -7.05 -0.91 3.77
C GLY A 73 -7.91 -0.48 4.95
N ARG A 74 -8.39 -1.42 5.77
CA ARG A 74 -9.15 -1.09 6.98
C ARG A 74 -8.25 -0.56 8.11
N GLN A 75 -7.00 -1.02 8.19
CA GLN A 75 -5.99 -0.42 9.07
C GLN A 75 -5.66 1.02 8.67
N VAL A 76 -5.51 1.27 7.36
CA VAL A 76 -5.35 2.63 6.81
C VAL A 76 -6.52 3.52 7.23
N GLY A 77 -7.75 3.04 7.06
CA GLY A 77 -8.97 3.77 7.46
C GLY A 77 -9.03 4.10 8.95
N LEU A 78 -8.76 3.11 9.81
CA LEU A 78 -8.73 3.31 11.26
C LEU A 78 -7.67 4.32 11.68
N ALA A 79 -6.45 4.18 11.17
CA ALA A 79 -5.37 5.12 11.48
C ALA A 79 -5.65 6.53 10.96
N ALA A 80 -6.27 6.66 9.78
CA ALA A 80 -6.70 7.93 9.20
C ALA A 80 -7.73 8.63 10.10
N VAL A 81 -8.76 7.91 10.56
CA VAL A 81 -9.81 8.44 11.43
C VAL A 81 -9.24 8.87 12.79
N ILE A 82 -8.38 8.05 13.40
CA ILE A 82 -7.73 8.41 14.68
C ILE A 82 -6.81 9.62 14.52
N ALA A 83 -5.96 9.64 13.49
CA ALA A 83 -5.10 10.78 13.22
C ALA A 83 -5.89 12.06 12.93
N ALA A 84 -6.94 11.95 12.11
CA ALA A 84 -7.82 13.05 11.76
C ALA A 84 -8.46 13.66 13.00
N THR A 85 -8.95 12.83 13.94
CA THR A 85 -9.50 13.30 15.22
C THR A 85 -8.45 14.03 16.07
N LEU A 86 -7.26 13.44 16.23
CA LEU A 86 -6.25 13.98 17.15
C LEU A 86 -5.56 15.25 16.63
N LEU A 87 -5.62 15.51 15.31
CA LEU A 87 -4.91 16.61 14.65
C LEU A 87 -5.86 17.68 14.07
N GLN A 88 -7.11 17.75 14.55
CA GLN A 88 -8.01 18.86 14.26
C GLN A 88 -7.47 20.18 14.84
N SER A 89 -7.71 21.29 14.13
CA SER A 89 -7.39 22.64 14.61
C SER A 89 -8.14 22.93 15.91
N MET A 90 -7.50 23.68 16.82
CA MET A 90 -8.12 24.16 18.06
C MET A 90 -9.32 25.08 17.78
N GLU A 91 -9.32 25.77 16.64
CA GLU A 91 -10.38 26.68 16.21
C GLU A 91 -11.54 25.95 15.48
N ASN A 92 -11.41 24.64 15.27
CA ASN A 92 -12.43 23.89 14.55
C ASN A 92 -13.70 23.73 15.40
N MET A 93 -14.80 24.31 14.93
CA MET A 93 -16.11 24.22 15.59
C MET A 93 -16.64 22.79 15.70
N ASN A 94 -16.27 21.91 14.76
CA ASN A 94 -16.69 20.51 14.69
C ASN A 94 -15.61 19.57 15.24
N ARG A 95 -14.86 20.01 16.25
CA ARG A 95 -13.82 19.21 16.86
C ARG A 95 -14.42 18.07 17.69
N VAL A 96 -13.94 16.85 17.45
CA VAL A 96 -14.40 15.64 18.13
C VAL A 96 -14.11 15.69 19.63
N PHE A 97 -12.93 16.20 20.03
CA PHE A 97 -12.55 16.40 21.42
C PHE A 97 -12.28 17.89 21.72
N PRO A 98 -13.31 18.69 22.06
CA PRO A 98 -13.16 20.14 22.26
C PRO A 98 -12.15 20.52 23.36
N ASN A 99 -12.10 19.72 24.44
CA ASN A 99 -11.27 19.99 25.62
C ASN A 99 -9.82 19.47 25.49
N LEU A 100 -9.49 18.76 24.41
CA LEU A 100 -8.16 18.20 24.23
C LEU A 100 -7.20 19.30 23.78
N GLY A 101 -5.99 19.38 24.33
CA GLY A 101 -4.98 20.33 23.85
C GLY A 101 -4.52 20.03 22.42
N GLU A 102 -3.63 20.88 21.87
CA GLU A 102 -2.92 20.53 20.64
C GLU A 102 -1.95 19.38 20.94
N ILE A 103 -2.02 18.31 20.15
CA ILE A 103 -1.13 17.17 20.28
C ILE A 103 -0.03 17.27 19.21
N PRO A 104 1.26 17.21 19.59
CA PRO A 104 2.34 17.23 18.62
C PRO A 104 2.23 16.09 17.60
N ILE A 105 2.47 16.40 16.32
CA ILE A 105 2.41 15.42 15.21
C ILE A 105 3.22 14.14 15.49
N PRO A 106 4.47 14.20 16.03
CA PRO A 106 5.23 12.99 16.33
C PRO A 106 4.55 12.05 17.33
N VAL A 107 3.81 12.60 18.32
CA VAL A 107 3.07 11.80 19.30
C VAL A 107 1.93 11.06 18.62
N VAL A 108 1.21 11.72 17.71
CA VAL A 108 0.14 11.08 16.94
C VAL A 108 0.69 10.02 15.99
N ILE A 109 1.84 10.28 15.33
CA ILE A 109 2.54 9.26 14.50
C ILE A 109 2.83 8.01 15.34
N LEU A 110 3.43 8.18 16.52
CA LEU A 110 3.73 7.05 17.40
C LEU A 110 2.47 6.30 17.84
N ALA A 111 1.40 7.02 18.17
CA ALA A 111 0.13 6.42 18.58
C ALA A 111 -0.50 5.58 17.45
N VAL A 112 -0.62 6.12 16.23
CA VAL A 112 -1.21 5.37 15.11
C VAL A 112 -0.33 4.20 14.68
N CYS A 113 1.00 4.39 14.66
CA CYS A 113 1.94 3.31 14.37
C CYS A 113 1.88 2.20 15.42
N ALA A 114 1.68 2.53 16.70
CA ALA A 114 1.50 1.54 17.76
C ALA A 114 0.20 0.74 17.56
N ILE A 115 -0.90 1.40 17.21
CA ILE A 115 -2.17 0.72 16.89
C ILE A 115 -1.99 -0.22 15.69
N GLY A 116 -1.37 0.26 14.61
CA GLY A 116 -1.05 -0.56 13.44
C GLY A 116 -0.14 -1.74 13.80
N ALA A 117 0.89 -1.52 14.62
CA ALA A 117 1.79 -2.57 15.09
C ALA A 117 1.06 -3.65 15.88
N VAL A 118 0.12 -3.28 16.78
CA VAL A 118 -0.68 -4.23 17.56
C VAL A 118 -1.58 -5.07 16.66
N ILE A 119 -2.26 -4.45 15.70
CA ILE A 119 -3.12 -5.16 14.75
C ILE A 119 -2.30 -6.10 13.87
N GLY A 120 -1.16 -5.62 13.35
CA GLY A 120 -0.23 -6.42 12.58
C GLY A 120 0.30 -7.59 13.40
N LEU A 121 0.70 -7.35 14.66
CA LEU A 121 1.17 -8.40 15.56
C LEU A 121 0.09 -9.43 15.84
N PHE A 122 -1.17 -9.01 16.01
CA PHE A 122 -2.31 -9.92 16.16
C PHE A 122 -2.45 -10.86 14.96
N ASN A 123 -2.45 -10.32 13.73
CA ASN A 123 -2.43 -11.13 12.51
C ASN A 123 -1.23 -12.08 12.49
N GLY A 124 -0.06 -11.56 12.82
CA GLY A 124 1.18 -12.32 12.90
C GLY A 124 1.11 -13.50 13.87
N ILE A 125 0.55 -13.31 15.07
CA ILE A 125 0.38 -14.36 16.09
C ILE A 125 -0.59 -15.42 15.59
N VAL A 126 -1.75 -15.01 15.08
CA VAL A 126 -2.77 -15.95 14.57
C VAL A 126 -2.20 -16.81 13.44
N ILE A 127 -1.44 -16.22 12.55
CA ILE A 127 -0.87 -16.92 11.39
C ILE A 127 0.32 -17.79 11.82
N ALA A 128 1.22 -17.26 12.64
CA ALA A 128 2.47 -17.93 13.00
C ALA A 128 2.33 -19.04 14.05
N TYR A 129 1.46 -18.85 15.06
CA TYR A 129 1.28 -19.80 16.16
C TYR A 129 0.06 -20.67 15.99
N LEU A 130 -1.07 -20.11 15.54
CA LEU A 130 -2.30 -20.90 15.34
C LEU A 130 -2.33 -21.59 13.97
N ASN A 131 -1.32 -21.36 13.12
CA ASN A 131 -1.19 -21.94 11.77
C ASN A 131 -2.43 -21.71 10.89
N VAL A 132 -3.09 -20.56 11.05
CA VAL A 132 -4.25 -20.18 10.23
C VAL A 132 -3.75 -19.63 8.90
N THR A 133 -4.44 -20.00 7.81
CA THR A 133 -4.14 -19.46 6.47
C THR A 133 -4.26 -17.92 6.47
N PRO A 134 -3.23 -17.18 6.00
CA PRO A 134 -3.17 -15.72 6.04
C PRO A 134 -4.40 -15.00 5.48
N PHE A 135 -4.95 -15.51 4.37
CA PHE A 135 -6.13 -14.93 3.74
C PHE A 135 -7.35 -14.87 4.68
N ILE A 136 -7.66 -15.99 5.36
CA ILE A 136 -8.83 -16.08 6.24
C ILE A 136 -8.61 -15.26 7.51
N ALA A 137 -7.42 -15.36 8.11
CA ALA A 137 -7.08 -14.61 9.31
C ALA A 137 -7.23 -13.09 9.08
N THR A 138 -6.62 -12.58 8.01
CA THR A 138 -6.63 -11.15 7.72
C THR A 138 -7.96 -10.65 7.19
N MET A 139 -8.75 -11.49 6.49
CA MET A 139 -10.14 -11.17 6.15
C MET A 139 -11.01 -11.04 7.41
N GLY A 140 -10.83 -11.91 8.41
CA GLY A 140 -11.51 -11.79 9.70
C GLY A 140 -11.13 -10.48 10.40
N THR A 141 -9.84 -10.17 10.48
CA THR A 141 -9.34 -8.93 11.06
C THR A 141 -9.83 -7.69 10.30
N MET A 142 -9.93 -7.74 8.97
CA MET A 142 -10.51 -6.67 8.15
C MET A 142 -11.93 -6.31 8.61
N ILE A 143 -12.78 -7.31 8.87
CA ILE A 143 -14.16 -7.12 9.33
C ILE A 143 -14.17 -6.54 10.75
N ILE A 144 -13.34 -7.06 11.65
CA ILE A 144 -13.21 -6.56 13.03
C ILE A 144 -12.81 -5.09 13.03
N ILE A 145 -11.74 -4.73 12.31
CA ILE A 145 -11.25 -3.34 12.24
C ILE A 145 -12.30 -2.44 11.62
N TYR A 146 -12.98 -2.88 10.56
CA TYR A 146 -14.04 -2.09 9.96
C TYR A 146 -15.20 -1.84 10.94
N GLY A 147 -15.58 -2.84 11.74
CA GLY A 147 -16.58 -2.69 12.80
C GLY A 147 -16.14 -1.72 13.88
N VAL A 148 -14.90 -1.85 14.39
CA VAL A 148 -14.32 -0.93 15.39
C VAL A 148 -14.26 0.51 14.85
N ASN A 149 -13.78 0.68 13.62
CA ASN A 149 -13.74 1.99 12.97
C ASN A 149 -15.13 2.59 12.80
N SER A 150 -16.12 1.76 12.41
CA SER A 150 -17.50 2.20 12.22
C SER A 150 -18.14 2.62 13.53
N LEU A 151 -17.95 1.85 14.61
CA LEU A 151 -18.45 2.20 15.95
C LEU A 151 -17.84 3.51 16.45
N TYR A 152 -16.54 3.69 16.26
CA TYR A 152 -15.88 4.93 16.62
C TYR A 152 -16.38 6.11 15.78
N TYR A 153 -16.43 5.95 14.46
CA TYR A 153 -16.87 6.99 13.53
C TYR A 153 -18.33 7.43 13.80
N ASP A 154 -19.19 6.48 14.17
CA ASP A 154 -20.57 6.76 14.56
C ASP A 154 -20.65 7.53 15.89
N ALA A 155 -19.87 7.10 16.89
CA ALA A 155 -19.81 7.77 18.19
C ALA A 155 -19.32 9.23 18.11
N VAL A 156 -18.53 9.57 17.09
CA VAL A 156 -18.00 10.94 16.89
C VAL A 156 -18.84 11.78 15.90
N GLY A 157 -20.05 11.31 15.56
CA GLY A 157 -21.05 12.09 14.84
C GLY A 157 -21.29 11.69 13.38
N SER A 158 -20.70 10.58 12.91
CA SER A 158 -20.95 10.01 11.57
C SER A 158 -20.69 10.97 10.38
N SER A 159 -19.92 12.05 10.62
CA SER A 159 -19.58 13.07 9.63
C SER A 159 -18.07 13.05 9.30
N PRO A 160 -17.65 13.42 8.07
CA PRO A 160 -16.23 13.45 7.73
C PRO A 160 -15.41 14.29 8.72
N ILE A 161 -14.40 13.67 9.32
CA ILE A 161 -13.52 14.32 10.29
C ILE A 161 -12.50 15.14 9.51
N ALA A 162 -12.63 16.46 9.59
CA ALA A 162 -11.84 17.43 8.82
C ALA A 162 -11.46 18.64 9.69
N GLY A 163 -10.93 19.69 9.08
CA GLY A 163 -10.54 20.95 9.74
C GLY A 163 -9.29 20.77 10.60
N PHE A 164 -8.22 20.33 9.94
CA PHE A 164 -6.93 20.03 10.55
C PHE A 164 -6.15 21.29 10.94
N SER A 165 -5.22 21.16 11.89
CA SER A 165 -4.30 22.24 12.22
C SER A 165 -3.44 22.63 11.00
N GLU A 166 -3.00 23.89 10.94
CA GLU A 166 -2.12 24.37 9.88
C GLU A 166 -0.80 23.60 9.85
N SER A 167 -0.27 23.25 11.03
CA SER A 167 0.91 22.39 11.19
C SER A 167 0.73 21.03 10.50
N PHE A 168 -0.41 20.36 10.71
CA PHE A 168 -0.66 19.05 10.08
C PHE A 168 -0.96 19.18 8.58
N SER A 169 -1.67 20.22 8.18
CA SER A 169 -1.93 20.51 6.76
C SER A 169 -0.62 20.80 6.01
N THR A 170 0.29 21.57 6.60
CA THR A 170 1.63 21.82 6.03
C THR A 170 2.47 20.55 6.00
N PHE A 171 2.39 19.71 7.05
CA PHE A 171 3.11 18.44 7.10
C PHE A 171 2.71 17.46 5.98
N THR A 172 1.44 17.47 5.56
CA THR A 172 0.90 16.53 4.56
C THR A 172 0.69 17.12 3.16
N GLN A 173 0.42 18.42 3.04
CA GLN A 173 0.15 19.10 1.77
C GLN A 173 1.28 20.05 1.34
N GLY A 174 2.25 20.30 2.23
CA GLY A 174 3.43 21.12 1.94
C GLY A 174 4.27 20.55 0.79
N PHE A 175 4.99 21.44 0.11
CA PHE A 175 5.81 21.10 -1.05
C PHE A 175 7.05 22.01 -1.16
N PHE A 176 8.12 21.45 -1.73
CA PHE A 176 9.26 22.22 -2.22
C PHE A 176 8.99 22.67 -3.65
N ASN A 177 9.19 23.96 -3.95
CA ASN A 177 9.04 24.50 -5.29
C ASN A 177 10.39 24.45 -6.03
N LEU A 178 10.45 23.63 -7.08
CA LEU A 178 11.63 23.43 -7.93
C LEU A 178 11.32 23.94 -9.34
N GLY A 179 11.28 25.27 -9.49
CA GLY A 179 11.22 25.91 -10.82
C GLY A 179 10.03 25.48 -11.69
N GLY A 180 8.87 25.23 -11.10
CA GLY A 180 7.64 24.78 -11.80
C GLY A 180 7.20 23.36 -11.44
N PHE A 181 8.06 22.58 -10.77
CA PHE A 181 7.70 21.29 -10.19
C PHE A 181 7.48 21.41 -8.68
N LYS A 182 6.35 20.92 -8.19
CA LYS A 182 6.04 20.88 -6.75
C LYS A 182 6.37 19.48 -6.21
N LEU A 183 7.42 19.37 -5.41
CA LEU A 183 7.74 18.11 -4.74
C LEU A 183 7.07 18.08 -3.37
N SER A 184 5.98 17.33 -3.22
CA SER A 184 5.26 17.21 -1.94
C SER A 184 6.12 16.54 -0.86
N TYR A 185 5.96 16.97 0.40
CA TYR A 185 6.66 16.38 1.54
C TYR A 185 6.34 14.89 1.72
N ILE A 186 5.11 14.46 1.42
CA ILE A 186 4.72 13.04 1.42
C ILE A 186 5.59 12.19 0.49
N THR A 187 6.04 12.74 -0.64
CA THR A 187 6.95 12.02 -1.55
C THR A 187 8.32 11.77 -0.91
N ILE A 188 8.78 12.69 -0.06
CA ILE A 188 10.00 12.50 0.72
C ILE A 188 9.78 11.44 1.80
N TYR A 189 8.64 11.47 2.49
CA TYR A 189 8.32 10.42 3.48
C TYR A 189 8.24 9.03 2.85
N ALA A 190 7.67 8.92 1.64
CA ALA A 190 7.64 7.67 0.90
C ALA A 190 9.03 7.23 0.42
N ALA A 191 9.90 8.16 0.02
CA ALA A 191 11.30 7.87 -0.31
C ALA A 191 12.07 7.35 0.94
N VAL A 192 11.87 7.97 2.09
CA VAL A 192 12.44 7.52 3.38
C VAL A 192 11.92 6.13 3.74
N ALA A 193 10.61 5.89 3.64
CA ALA A 193 10.01 4.58 3.88
C ALA A 193 10.55 3.50 2.93
N THR A 194 10.77 3.86 1.66
CA THR A 194 11.40 2.99 0.66
C THR A 194 12.84 2.66 1.03
N LEU A 195 13.63 3.64 1.46
CA LEU A 195 15.01 3.43 1.90
C LEU A 195 15.09 2.55 3.16
N ILE A 196 14.18 2.74 4.11
CA ILE A 196 14.05 1.90 5.30
C ILE A 196 13.77 0.46 4.87
N MET A 197 12.76 0.22 4.05
CA MET A 197 12.41 -1.13 3.60
C MET A 197 13.48 -1.78 2.73
N TRP A 198 14.14 -1.00 1.88
CA TRP A 198 15.30 -1.48 1.11
C TRP A 198 16.44 -1.92 2.03
N THR A 199 16.70 -1.16 3.09
CA THR A 199 17.71 -1.51 4.09
C THR A 199 17.30 -2.76 4.86
N VAL A 200 16.04 -2.85 5.30
CA VAL A 200 15.49 -4.03 5.97
C VAL A 200 15.65 -5.28 5.09
N TRP A 201 15.23 -5.24 3.83
CA TRP A 201 15.29 -6.39 2.93
C TRP A 201 16.71 -6.81 2.57
N ASN A 202 17.60 -5.86 2.26
CA ASN A 202 18.91 -6.17 1.68
C ASN A 202 20.06 -6.21 2.68
N LYS A 203 19.96 -5.49 3.80
CA LYS A 203 21.08 -5.26 4.72
C LYS A 203 20.89 -5.91 6.09
N THR A 204 19.67 -6.34 6.45
CA THR A 204 19.42 -6.96 7.77
C THR A 204 19.30 -8.48 7.71
N ARG A 205 19.53 -9.15 8.85
CA ARG A 205 19.26 -10.59 9.01
C ARG A 205 17.77 -10.91 8.86
N PHE A 206 16.91 -10.03 9.37
CA PHE A 206 15.46 -10.16 9.27
C PHE A 206 14.99 -10.23 7.81
N GLY A 207 15.51 -9.36 6.94
CA GLY A 207 15.24 -9.43 5.50
C GLY A 207 15.65 -10.76 4.87
N LYS A 208 16.89 -11.21 5.11
CA LYS A 208 17.39 -12.50 4.59
C LYS A 208 16.52 -13.68 5.06
N ASN A 209 16.08 -13.66 6.32
CA ASN A 209 15.19 -14.67 6.87
C ASN A 209 13.82 -14.67 6.17
N ILE A 210 13.24 -13.50 5.90
CA ILE A 210 11.97 -13.36 5.17
C ILE A 210 12.06 -14.02 3.78
N PHE A 211 13.13 -13.76 3.03
CA PHE A 211 13.32 -14.38 1.72
C PHE A 211 13.55 -15.89 1.81
N ALA A 212 14.28 -16.37 2.81
CA ALA A 212 14.48 -17.80 3.05
C ALA A 212 13.17 -18.52 3.40
N ILE A 213 12.36 -17.93 4.29
CA ILE A 213 11.02 -18.42 4.66
C ILE A 213 10.14 -18.47 3.42
N GLY A 214 10.14 -17.41 2.61
CA GLY A 214 9.37 -17.33 1.38
C GLY A 214 9.71 -18.39 0.33
N GLY A 215 11.00 -18.76 0.22
CA GLY A 215 11.43 -19.80 -0.71
C GLY A 215 11.09 -21.21 -0.23
N ASN A 216 11.41 -21.51 1.04
CA ASN A 216 11.06 -22.78 1.66
C ASN A 216 11.02 -22.64 3.20
N PRO A 217 9.82 -22.57 3.82
CA PRO A 217 9.69 -22.43 5.27
C PRO A 217 10.31 -23.58 6.08
N GLU A 218 10.27 -24.81 5.56
CA GLU A 218 10.82 -26.00 6.23
C GLU A 218 12.35 -25.96 6.22
N ALA A 219 12.96 -25.66 5.08
CA ALA A 219 14.41 -25.52 4.97
C ALA A 219 14.94 -24.35 5.81
N ALA A 220 14.19 -23.24 5.88
CA ALA A 220 14.52 -22.13 6.75
C ALA A 220 14.53 -22.55 8.24
N ARG A 221 13.55 -23.35 8.67
CA ARG A 221 13.47 -23.87 10.05
C ARG A 221 14.64 -24.79 10.39
N VAL A 222 15.01 -25.70 9.48
CA VAL A 222 16.18 -26.59 9.64
C VAL A 222 17.49 -25.79 9.69
N SER A 223 17.54 -24.65 9.00
CA SER A 223 18.68 -23.72 9.02
C SER A 223 18.73 -22.80 10.25
N GLY A 224 17.89 -23.05 11.27
CA GLY A 224 17.87 -22.30 12.53
C GLY A 224 17.10 -20.97 12.49
N VAL A 225 16.36 -20.69 11.41
CA VAL A 225 15.50 -19.50 11.33
C VAL A 225 14.22 -19.72 12.14
N ASN A 226 13.96 -18.84 13.11
CA ASN A 226 12.69 -18.85 13.81
C ASN A 226 11.57 -18.27 12.92
N VAL A 227 10.89 -19.13 12.18
CA VAL A 227 9.84 -18.74 11.23
C VAL A 227 8.75 -17.91 11.91
N ALA A 228 8.30 -18.31 13.10
CA ALA A 228 7.21 -17.65 13.81
C ALA A 228 7.55 -16.20 14.20
N LEU A 229 8.73 -15.96 14.77
CA LEU A 229 9.18 -14.62 15.13
C LEU A 229 9.34 -13.72 13.90
N ASN A 230 9.87 -14.24 12.79
CA ASN A 230 10.02 -13.45 11.57
C ASN A 230 8.66 -13.11 10.94
N LEU A 231 7.70 -14.04 10.93
CA LEU A 231 6.34 -13.78 10.49
C LEU A 231 5.67 -12.71 11.34
N MET A 232 5.68 -12.84 12.67
CA MET A 232 5.12 -11.81 13.56
C MET A 232 5.76 -10.43 13.33
N GLY A 233 7.08 -10.39 13.20
CA GLY A 233 7.81 -9.15 12.93
C GLY A 233 7.38 -8.49 11.62
N ILE A 234 7.13 -9.25 10.55
CA ILE A 234 6.78 -8.65 9.26
C ILE A 234 5.33 -8.17 9.22
N TYR A 235 4.38 -8.88 9.87
CA TYR A 235 3.01 -8.38 9.99
C TYR A 235 2.94 -7.12 10.87
N MET A 236 3.70 -7.08 11.98
CA MET A 236 3.81 -5.89 12.82
C MET A 236 4.38 -4.69 12.03
N LEU A 237 5.48 -4.90 11.28
CA LEU A 237 6.06 -3.86 10.43
C LEU A 237 5.08 -3.39 9.36
N SER A 238 4.32 -4.31 8.76
CA SER A 238 3.31 -3.98 7.76
C SER A 238 2.21 -3.09 8.33
N GLY A 239 1.70 -3.42 9.52
CA GLY A 239 0.71 -2.60 10.22
C GLY A 239 1.19 -1.18 10.54
N ILE A 240 2.46 -1.01 10.89
CA ILE A 240 3.09 0.32 11.07
C ILE A 240 3.02 1.13 9.77
N PHE A 241 3.38 0.52 8.64
CA PHE A 241 3.35 1.18 7.33
C PHE A 241 1.91 1.52 6.91
N TYR A 242 0.95 0.63 7.15
CA TYR A 242 -0.47 0.90 6.87
C TYR A 242 -0.99 2.08 7.69
N ALA A 243 -0.68 2.12 8.98
CA ALA A 243 -1.14 3.18 9.86
C ALA A 243 -0.51 4.54 9.52
N PHE A 244 0.80 4.57 9.26
CA PHE A 244 1.48 5.77 8.82
C PHE A 244 0.95 6.26 7.46
N GLY A 245 0.73 5.34 6.51
CA GLY A 245 0.09 5.64 5.23
C GLY A 245 -1.32 6.21 5.40
N GLY A 246 -2.14 5.66 6.30
CA GLY A 246 -3.49 6.14 6.60
C GLY A 246 -3.52 7.56 7.15
N MET A 247 -2.64 7.87 8.11
CA MET A 247 -2.48 9.22 8.62
C MET A 247 -2.12 10.23 7.52
N LEU A 248 -1.15 9.88 6.66
CA LEU A 248 -0.75 10.73 5.55
C LEU A 248 -1.88 10.89 4.51
N GLU A 249 -2.65 9.83 4.24
CA GLU A 249 -3.79 9.90 3.33
C GLU A 249 -4.88 10.84 3.85
N ALA A 250 -5.19 10.79 5.16
CA ALA A 250 -6.16 11.68 5.78
C ALA A 250 -5.77 13.15 5.58
N GLY A 251 -4.52 13.51 5.92
CA GLY A 251 -4.03 14.87 5.75
C GLY A 251 -3.95 15.31 4.28
N ARG A 252 -3.54 14.41 3.38
CA ARG A 252 -3.50 14.68 1.92
C ARG A 252 -4.89 14.96 1.35
N ILE A 253 -5.90 14.20 1.77
CA ILE A 253 -7.29 14.39 1.33
C ILE A 253 -7.93 15.59 2.05
N GLY A 254 -7.46 15.93 3.25
CA GLY A 254 -8.03 16.98 4.10
C GLY A 254 -9.24 16.52 4.94
N SER A 255 -9.55 15.22 4.92
CA SER A 255 -10.60 14.62 5.74
C SER A 255 -10.41 13.11 5.87
N ALA A 256 -11.03 12.52 6.89
CA ALA A 256 -11.17 11.07 7.05
C ALA A 256 -12.65 10.67 7.19
N THR A 257 -13.02 9.58 6.53
CA THR A 257 -14.38 8.99 6.60
C THR A 257 -14.27 7.52 6.98
N ASN A 258 -15.38 6.91 7.42
CA ASN A 258 -15.42 5.48 7.75
C ASN A 258 -14.96 4.56 6.59
N ASN A 259 -15.14 5.00 5.34
CA ASN A 259 -14.78 4.22 4.16
C ASN A 259 -13.41 4.58 3.56
N LEU A 260 -12.64 5.48 4.19
CA LEU A 260 -11.26 5.75 3.76
C LEU A 260 -10.45 4.47 3.86
N GLY A 261 -9.66 4.18 2.83
CA GLY A 261 -8.87 2.95 2.75
C GLY A 261 -9.58 1.77 2.11
N PHE A 262 -10.84 1.92 1.67
CA PHE A 262 -11.57 0.86 0.98
C PHE A 262 -10.83 0.32 -0.24
N MET A 263 -10.55 -0.99 -0.28
CA MET A 263 -9.87 -1.71 -1.37
C MET A 263 -8.42 -1.28 -1.60
N TYR A 264 -7.78 -0.59 -0.65
CA TYR A 264 -6.38 -0.18 -0.78
C TYR A 264 -5.43 -1.38 -0.70
N GLU A 265 -5.83 -2.41 0.02
CA GLU A 265 -5.15 -3.71 0.07
C GLU A 265 -5.04 -4.35 -1.32
N MET A 266 -6.11 -4.29 -2.12
CA MET A 266 -6.14 -4.88 -3.46
C MET A 266 -5.23 -4.12 -4.42
N ASP A 267 -5.26 -2.78 -4.36
CA ASP A 267 -4.36 -1.94 -5.14
C ASP A 267 -2.89 -2.19 -4.76
N ALA A 268 -2.59 -2.32 -3.46
CA ALA A 268 -1.24 -2.57 -2.96
C ALA A 268 -0.71 -3.96 -3.37
N ILE A 269 -1.51 -5.01 -3.20
CA ILE A 269 -1.17 -6.37 -3.62
C ILE A 269 -0.89 -6.40 -5.12
N ALA A 270 -1.79 -5.82 -5.91
CA ALA A 270 -1.66 -5.78 -7.36
C ALA A 270 -0.40 -5.06 -7.81
N ALA A 271 -0.12 -3.89 -7.23
CA ALA A 271 1.09 -3.13 -7.51
C ALA A 271 2.36 -3.93 -7.18
N CYS A 272 2.38 -4.69 -6.08
CA CYS A 272 3.51 -5.54 -5.73
C CYS A 272 3.75 -6.65 -6.76
N VAL A 273 2.68 -7.34 -7.18
CA VAL A 273 2.77 -8.44 -8.16
C VAL A 273 3.23 -7.92 -9.52
N VAL A 274 2.68 -6.79 -9.94
CA VAL A 274 3.07 -6.09 -11.18
C VAL A 274 4.52 -5.60 -11.11
N GLY A 275 4.95 -5.19 -9.91
CA GLY A 275 6.35 -4.89 -9.59
C GLY A 275 7.27 -6.11 -9.54
N GLY A 276 6.76 -7.33 -9.69
CA GLY A 276 7.54 -8.56 -9.73
C GLY A 276 7.77 -9.22 -8.37
N VAL A 277 7.00 -8.87 -7.34
CA VAL A 277 6.94 -9.64 -6.09
C VAL A 277 6.05 -10.87 -6.32
N SER A 278 6.60 -12.06 -6.06
CA SER A 278 5.96 -13.33 -6.41
C SER A 278 5.06 -13.86 -5.30
N PHE A 279 3.84 -14.30 -5.63
CA PHE A 279 2.99 -15.04 -4.70
C PHE A 279 3.51 -16.43 -4.36
N ALA A 280 4.39 -16.99 -5.20
CA ALA A 280 5.10 -18.23 -4.87
C ALA A 280 6.16 -18.02 -3.77
N GLY A 281 6.40 -16.78 -3.33
CA GLY A 281 7.32 -16.44 -2.25
C GLY A 281 8.80 -16.40 -2.66
N GLY A 282 9.63 -15.84 -1.78
CA GLY A 282 11.08 -15.82 -1.90
C GLY A 282 11.65 -14.96 -3.05
N VAL A 283 10.80 -14.24 -3.79
CA VAL A 283 11.20 -13.40 -4.93
C VAL A 283 10.49 -12.05 -4.86
N GLY A 284 11.27 -10.97 -4.93
CA GLY A 284 10.76 -9.60 -4.96
C GLY A 284 11.87 -8.57 -4.79
N THR A 285 11.64 -7.34 -5.24
CA THR A 285 12.56 -6.22 -5.03
C THR A 285 11.78 -4.95 -4.67
N ILE A 286 12.37 -4.10 -3.83
CA ILE A 286 11.74 -2.82 -3.44
C ILE A 286 11.59 -1.89 -4.64
N ILE A 287 12.57 -1.83 -5.55
CA ILE A 287 12.48 -1.04 -6.79
C ILE A 287 11.31 -1.53 -7.67
N GLY A 288 11.10 -2.85 -7.70
CA GLY A 288 9.93 -3.46 -8.34
C GLY A 288 8.62 -2.94 -7.75
N VAL A 289 8.47 -2.96 -6.42
CA VAL A 289 7.28 -2.43 -5.72
C VAL A 289 7.05 -0.96 -6.06
N VAL A 290 8.10 -0.12 -6.01
CA VAL A 290 8.01 1.30 -6.37
C VAL A 290 7.49 1.46 -7.80
N THR A 291 8.06 0.70 -8.74
CA THR A 291 7.67 0.74 -10.16
C THR A 291 6.23 0.32 -10.33
N GLY A 292 5.80 -0.80 -9.72
CA GLY A 292 4.44 -1.29 -9.80
C GLY A 292 3.40 -0.30 -9.26
N VAL A 293 3.70 0.36 -8.13
CA VAL A 293 2.81 1.39 -7.56
C VAL A 293 2.70 2.61 -8.47
N LEU A 294 3.81 3.06 -9.06
CA LEU A 294 3.80 4.17 -10.02
C LEU A 294 2.97 3.81 -11.26
N ILE A 295 3.12 2.61 -11.82
CA ILE A 295 2.33 2.12 -12.95
C ILE A 295 0.83 2.16 -12.62
N PHE A 296 0.43 1.56 -11.50
CA PHE A 296 -0.98 1.58 -11.08
C PHE A 296 -1.51 2.99 -10.83
N THR A 297 -0.70 3.86 -10.22
CA THR A 297 -1.12 5.24 -9.93
C THR A 297 -1.31 6.02 -11.22
N VAL A 298 -0.40 5.90 -12.18
CA VAL A 298 -0.50 6.55 -13.49
C VAL A 298 -1.75 6.10 -14.24
N ILE A 299 -2.08 4.80 -14.21
CA ILE A 299 -3.30 4.28 -14.83
C ILE A 299 -4.54 4.92 -14.22
N ASN A 300 -4.65 4.91 -12.89
CA ASN A 300 -5.84 5.42 -12.20
C ASN A 300 -5.99 6.93 -12.30
N TYR A 301 -4.88 7.66 -12.13
CA TYR A 301 -4.86 9.10 -12.27
C TYR A 301 -5.17 9.50 -13.71
N GLY A 302 -4.56 8.82 -14.68
CA GLY A 302 -4.76 9.04 -16.10
C GLY A 302 -6.20 8.84 -16.55
N LEU A 303 -6.82 7.71 -16.18
CA LEU A 303 -8.24 7.45 -16.48
C LEU A 303 -9.17 8.49 -15.83
N THR A 304 -8.90 8.87 -14.58
CA THR A 304 -9.66 9.93 -13.90
C THR A 304 -9.48 11.28 -14.59
N TYR A 305 -8.26 11.58 -15.04
CA TYR A 305 -7.91 12.84 -15.70
C TYR A 305 -8.70 13.06 -16.99
N ILE A 306 -8.86 12.01 -17.81
CA ILE A 306 -9.67 12.07 -19.04
C ILE A 306 -11.18 11.90 -18.80
N GLY A 307 -11.63 11.92 -17.54
CA GLY A 307 -13.04 11.86 -17.17
C GLY A 307 -13.68 10.48 -17.28
N VAL A 308 -12.89 9.39 -17.31
CA VAL A 308 -13.46 8.02 -17.28
C VAL A 308 -14.13 7.77 -15.95
N ASN A 309 -15.39 7.34 -16.00
CA ASN A 309 -16.20 7.05 -14.82
C ASN A 309 -15.46 6.06 -13.88
N PRO A 310 -15.40 6.33 -12.56
CA PRO A 310 -14.77 5.44 -11.58
C PRO A 310 -15.24 3.98 -11.62
N TYR A 311 -16.49 3.70 -12.03
CA TYR A 311 -16.99 2.33 -12.17
C TYR A 311 -16.25 1.55 -13.26
N TRP A 312 -15.93 2.19 -14.40
CA TRP A 312 -15.09 1.58 -15.43
C TRP A 312 -13.66 1.36 -14.92
N GLN A 313 -13.15 2.25 -14.08
CA GLN A 313 -11.84 2.08 -13.47
C GLN A 313 -11.79 0.82 -12.60
N TYR A 314 -12.84 0.48 -11.85
CA TYR A 314 -12.90 -0.79 -11.10
C TYR A 314 -12.83 -2.02 -12.01
N ILE A 315 -13.54 -2.01 -13.14
CA ILE A 315 -13.50 -3.12 -14.12
C ILE A 315 -12.08 -3.26 -14.69
N ILE A 316 -11.47 -2.15 -15.11
CA ILE A 316 -10.11 -2.14 -15.67
C ILE A 316 -9.09 -2.60 -14.63
N LYS A 317 -9.16 -2.05 -13.40
CA LYS A 317 -8.32 -2.48 -12.27
C LYS A 317 -8.44 -3.98 -12.03
N GLY A 318 -9.67 -4.50 -11.89
CA GLY A 318 -9.92 -5.92 -11.67
C GLY A 318 -9.32 -6.79 -12.78
N GLY A 319 -9.49 -6.40 -14.04
CA GLY A 319 -8.87 -7.08 -15.18
C GLY A 319 -7.33 -7.10 -15.11
N ILE A 320 -6.71 -5.96 -14.78
CA ILE A 320 -5.25 -5.87 -14.61
C ILE A 320 -4.77 -6.80 -13.49
N ILE A 321 -5.49 -6.86 -12.36
CA ILE A 321 -5.15 -7.73 -11.23
C ILE A 321 -5.19 -9.19 -11.66
N VAL A 322 -6.29 -9.64 -12.28
CA VAL A 322 -6.42 -11.03 -12.73
C VAL A 322 -5.31 -11.38 -13.71
N LEU A 323 -5.02 -10.51 -14.67
CA LEU A 323 -3.95 -10.73 -15.64
C LEU A 323 -2.57 -10.82 -14.97
N ALA A 324 -2.26 -9.90 -14.06
CA ALA A 324 -0.98 -9.88 -13.35
C ALA A 324 -0.77 -11.17 -12.53
N VAL A 325 -1.77 -11.57 -11.75
CA VAL A 325 -1.71 -12.77 -10.91
C VAL A 325 -1.69 -14.06 -11.75
N ALA A 326 -2.45 -14.10 -12.86
CA ALA A 326 -2.43 -15.25 -13.77
C ALA A 326 -1.05 -15.44 -14.42
N ILE A 327 -0.42 -14.34 -14.86
CA ILE A 327 0.93 -14.38 -15.44
C ILE A 327 1.96 -14.84 -14.39
N ASP A 328 1.87 -14.32 -13.16
CA ASP A 328 2.76 -14.72 -12.06
C ASP A 328 2.61 -16.22 -11.75
N SER A 329 1.37 -16.70 -11.59
CA SER A 329 1.06 -18.10 -11.31
C SER A 329 1.57 -19.05 -12.40
N LEU A 330 1.37 -18.70 -13.67
CA LEU A 330 1.81 -19.50 -14.82
C LEU A 330 3.35 -19.56 -14.94
N LYS A 331 4.06 -18.53 -14.50
CA LYS A 331 5.53 -18.46 -14.54
C LYS A 331 6.17 -19.50 -13.62
N TYR A 332 5.55 -19.76 -12.46
CA TYR A 332 6.08 -20.70 -11.45
C TYR A 332 5.47 -22.11 -11.54
N ALA A 333 4.27 -22.26 -12.10
CA ALA A 333 3.65 -23.58 -12.31
C ALA A 333 4.49 -24.52 -13.19
N LYS A 334 5.33 -23.99 -14.09
CA LYS A 334 6.21 -24.78 -14.98
C LYS A 334 7.52 -25.28 -14.32
N LYS A 335 7.78 -24.94 -13.06
CA LYS A 335 9.01 -25.33 -12.33
C LYS A 335 8.79 -26.41 -11.27
N LYS A 336 7.56 -26.88 -11.07
CA LYS A 336 7.24 -28.10 -10.33
C LYS A 336 7.10 -29.25 -11.30
#